data_AF-A0A164NWN9-F1
#
_entry.id   AF-A0A164NWN9-F1
#
_cell.length_a   1.000
_cell.length_b   1.000
_cell.length_c   1.000
_cell.angle_alpha   90.00
_cell.angle_beta   90.00
_cell.angle_gamma   90.00
#
_symmetry.space_group_name_H-M   'P 1'
#
loop_
_entity.id
_entity.type
_entity.pdbx_description
1 polymer ?
#
loop_
_entity_poly.entity_id
_entity_poly.type
_entity_poly.pdbx_seq_one_letter_code
_entity_poly.pdbx_strand_id
1 'polypeptide(L)'
;METLMEVVLPFISDTIFRPFLIVMMGCLLSVALLRLLVFFVLEQGDPVYPSLHYRPSSLSERLISTLPALRAAYTVPGCWTLVTGSWRALLILVATIATQTCTRWTGQVRFLREYLLMEDGGLVSLDWIQLLPRMASPLIPDEIKPSSKFSWVVILMPGQWVCDSKGDLQAVCRSLVHQGHQPVIWNRRGVAGTPLTAMASSSSVCGDLRQVIQYLSVQHPNSPLALVGFSHAASLLISYLGEFGSSTLIHSAIAVSPLWQQPPTGLDWIFSKCKGIPMDSRTVDPLRDSDDIAVPLLVIHYDDDPLVPANTLPRELFTLYPQLILVTCPLGGHCGHLQPTPRLADVVIGDFIHEVLAFTSWPLSVIVHQHERQCQQTRRSRAGSLTSSSASRKPRKNHLRYGRSSRSSC
;
A
#
# COMPACT_ATOMS: atom_id res chain seq x y z
N MET A 1 80.23 13.60 1.40
CA MET A 1 78.87 13.60 0.82
C MET A 1 78.35 12.17 0.66
N GLU A 2 79.14 11.26 0.11
CA GLU A 2 78.76 9.83 -0.06
C GLU A 2 78.41 9.14 1.27
N THR A 3 79.23 9.30 2.31
CA THR A 3 78.97 8.72 3.65
C THR A 3 77.73 9.29 4.36
N LEU A 4 77.38 10.56 4.11
CA LEU A 4 76.15 11.16 4.62
C LEU A 4 74.92 10.58 3.89
N MET A 5 75.05 10.33 2.58
CA MET A 5 73.98 9.75 1.78
C MET A 5 73.73 8.28 2.11
N GLU A 6 74.77 7.50 2.44
CA GLU A 6 74.64 6.10 2.88
C GLU A 6 73.89 5.93 4.19
N VAL A 7 73.89 6.92 5.09
CA VAL A 7 73.16 6.86 6.38
C VAL A 7 71.77 7.48 6.26
N VAL A 8 71.66 8.58 5.51
CA VAL A 8 70.39 9.33 5.39
C VAL A 8 69.38 8.63 4.49
N LEU A 9 69.80 7.97 3.39
CA LEU A 9 68.86 7.23 2.53
C LEU A 9 68.13 6.08 3.27
N PRO A 10 68.82 5.16 3.97
CA PRO A 10 68.12 4.10 4.68
C PRO A 10 67.29 4.65 5.84
N PHE A 11 67.73 5.72 6.50
CA PHE A 11 66.93 6.37 7.54
C PHE A 11 65.62 6.96 6.99
N ILE A 12 65.66 7.68 5.86
CA ILE A 12 64.45 8.20 5.21
C ILE A 12 63.58 7.06 4.66
N SER A 13 64.18 6.02 4.09
CA SER A 13 63.49 4.85 3.56
C SER A 13 62.73 4.09 4.66
N ASP A 14 63.40 3.76 5.77
CA ASP A 14 62.83 2.93 6.83
C ASP A 14 61.94 3.72 7.80
N THR A 15 62.26 4.99 8.08
CA THR A 15 61.52 5.79 9.07
C THR A 15 60.34 6.54 8.48
N ILE A 16 60.39 6.88 7.18
CA ILE A 16 59.35 7.71 6.53
C ILE A 16 58.64 6.93 5.43
N PHE A 17 59.37 6.39 4.44
CA PHE A 17 58.72 5.76 3.28
C PHE A 17 58.04 4.44 3.59
N ARG A 18 58.69 3.53 4.32
CA ARG A 18 58.08 2.23 4.71
C ARG A 18 56.78 2.38 5.50
N PRO A 19 56.71 3.13 6.62
CA PRO A 19 55.46 3.28 7.36
C PRO A 19 54.38 3.99 6.52
N PHE A 20 54.75 4.97 5.71
CA PHE A 20 53.82 5.62 4.78
C PHE A 20 53.24 4.62 3.76
N LEU A 21 54.09 3.78 3.15
CA LEU A 21 53.67 2.76 2.18
C LEU A 21 52.76 1.70 2.84
N ILE A 22 53.06 1.27 4.06
CA ILE A 22 52.25 0.31 4.83
C ILE A 22 50.86 0.88 5.11
N VAL A 23 50.78 2.14 5.58
CA VAL A 23 49.50 2.81 5.83
C VAL A 23 48.71 2.98 4.52
N MET A 24 49.38 3.39 3.43
CA MET A 24 48.74 3.53 2.13
C MET A 24 48.21 2.20 1.58
N MET A 25 48.98 1.11 1.68
CA MET A 25 48.54 -0.23 1.29
C MET A 25 47.39 -0.73 2.18
N GLY A 26 47.43 -0.46 3.49
CA GLY A 26 46.34 -0.76 4.41
C GLY A 26 45.04 -0.03 4.06
N CYS A 27 45.13 1.25 3.69
CA CYS A 27 43.99 2.04 3.22
C CYS A 27 43.45 1.55 1.87
N LEU A 28 44.32 1.16 0.93
CA LEU A 28 43.87 0.62 -0.36
C LEU A 28 43.21 -0.75 -0.20
N LEU A 29 43.75 -1.61 0.68
CA LEU A 29 43.15 -2.89 1.03
C LEU A 29 41.80 -2.71 1.72
N SER A 30 41.66 -1.77 2.65
CA SER A 30 40.39 -1.50 3.33
C SER A 30 39.33 -0.96 2.37
N VAL A 31 39.70 -0.07 1.43
CA VAL A 31 38.81 0.41 0.37
C VAL A 31 38.43 -0.72 -0.59
N ALA A 32 39.38 -1.59 -0.96
CA ALA A 32 39.11 -2.75 -1.81
C ALA A 32 38.16 -3.74 -1.11
N LEU A 33 38.40 -4.07 0.16
CA LEU A 33 37.52 -4.92 0.97
C LEU A 33 36.14 -4.30 1.15
N LEU A 34 36.05 -2.98 1.39
CA LEU A 34 34.78 -2.27 1.47
C LEU A 34 34.03 -2.31 0.13
N ARG A 35 34.73 -2.11 -0.99
CA ARG A 35 34.13 -2.24 -2.34
C ARG A 35 33.67 -3.66 -2.62
N LEU A 36 34.42 -4.67 -2.18
CA LEU A 36 34.07 -6.08 -2.34
C LEU A 36 32.86 -6.45 -1.47
N LEU A 37 32.81 -5.93 -0.24
CA LEU A 37 31.66 -6.06 0.66
C LEU A 37 30.43 -5.35 0.09
N VAL A 38 30.56 -4.12 -0.40
CA VAL A 38 29.49 -3.37 -1.07
C VAL A 38 29.04 -4.09 -2.34
N PHE A 39 29.98 -4.65 -3.12
CA PHE A 39 29.66 -5.46 -4.29
C PHE A 39 28.84 -6.69 -3.89
N PHE A 40 29.28 -7.48 -2.92
CA PHE A 40 28.51 -8.63 -2.44
C PHE A 40 27.16 -8.28 -1.82
N VAL A 41 27.05 -7.11 -1.17
CA VAL A 41 25.80 -6.63 -0.56
C VAL A 41 24.84 -6.04 -1.60
N LEU A 42 25.34 -5.48 -2.71
CA LEU A 42 24.52 -4.83 -3.73
C LEU A 42 24.34 -5.68 -5.00
N GLU A 43 25.11 -6.76 -5.15
CA GLU A 43 24.94 -7.72 -6.24
C GLU A 43 23.55 -8.34 -6.11
N GLN A 44 22.74 -8.15 -7.15
CA GLN A 44 21.40 -8.69 -7.19
C GLN A 44 21.50 -10.21 -7.29
N GLY A 45 20.86 -10.90 -6.35
CA GLY A 45 20.76 -12.36 -6.39
C GLY A 45 19.90 -12.83 -7.56
N ASP A 46 19.82 -14.14 -7.71
CA ASP A 46 19.04 -14.77 -8.77
C ASP A 46 17.56 -14.31 -8.76
N PRO A 47 16.92 -14.18 -9.93
CA PRO A 47 15.52 -13.79 -10.02
C PRO A 47 14.63 -14.86 -9.38
N VAL A 48 13.76 -14.39 -8.48
CA VAL A 48 12.80 -15.22 -7.76
C VAL A 48 11.38 -14.90 -8.23
N TYR A 49 10.54 -15.93 -8.29
CA TYR A 49 9.16 -15.82 -8.75
C TYR A 49 8.17 -15.99 -7.59
N PRO A 50 7.17 -15.11 -7.48
CA PRO A 50 6.07 -15.31 -6.53
C PRO A 50 5.18 -16.48 -6.94
N SER A 51 4.63 -17.17 -5.95
CA SER A 51 3.65 -18.26 -6.11
C SER A 51 2.26 -17.78 -5.73
N LEU A 52 1.25 -18.18 -6.51
CA LEU A 52 -0.13 -17.76 -6.34
C LEU A 52 -1.00 -18.93 -5.85
N HIS A 53 -1.73 -18.71 -4.78
CA HIS A 53 -2.71 -19.63 -4.22
C HIS A 53 -4.07 -18.94 -4.20
N TYR A 54 -5.01 -19.44 -4.99
CA TYR A 54 -6.36 -18.87 -5.12
C TYR A 54 -7.32 -19.93 -5.66
N ARG A 55 -8.62 -19.72 -5.43
CA ARG A 55 -9.69 -20.44 -6.11
C ARG A 55 -10.04 -19.73 -7.41
N PRO A 56 -10.06 -20.43 -8.57
CA PRO A 56 -10.47 -19.83 -9.84
C PRO A 56 -11.85 -19.19 -9.76
N SER A 57 -11.91 -17.89 -10.09
CA SER A 57 -13.10 -17.06 -10.15
C SER A 57 -12.92 -15.97 -11.21
N SER A 58 -14.01 -15.33 -11.63
CA SER A 58 -13.94 -14.22 -12.59
C SER A 58 -13.10 -13.04 -12.08
N LEU A 59 -13.11 -12.80 -10.76
CA LEU A 59 -12.28 -11.79 -10.12
C LEU A 59 -10.80 -12.21 -10.17
N SER A 60 -10.48 -13.44 -9.78
CA SER A 60 -9.09 -13.90 -9.78
C SER A 60 -8.50 -13.94 -11.18
N GLU A 61 -9.23 -14.44 -12.17
CA GLU A 61 -8.78 -14.48 -13.56
C GLU A 61 -8.50 -13.09 -14.11
N ARG A 62 -9.38 -12.13 -13.80
CA ARG A 62 -9.18 -10.74 -14.20
C ARG A 62 -7.93 -10.15 -13.56
N LEU A 63 -7.82 -10.21 -12.23
CA LEU A 63 -6.66 -9.69 -11.50
C LEU A 63 -5.35 -10.29 -12.01
N ILE A 64 -5.35 -11.59 -12.26
CA ILE A 64 -4.18 -12.30 -12.76
C ILE A 64 -3.80 -11.90 -14.19
N SER A 65 -4.79 -11.56 -15.02
CA SER A 65 -4.56 -11.09 -16.39
C SER A 65 -4.10 -9.63 -16.45
N THR A 66 -4.55 -8.79 -15.50
CA THR A 66 -4.28 -7.34 -15.49
C THR A 66 -3.09 -6.94 -14.63
N LEU A 67 -2.72 -7.74 -13.62
CA LEU A 67 -1.65 -7.45 -12.67
C LEU A 67 -0.41 -8.33 -12.93
N PRO A 68 0.48 -7.94 -13.85
CA PRO A 68 1.70 -8.70 -14.13
C PRO A 68 2.63 -8.76 -12.91
N ALA A 69 2.58 -7.75 -12.03
CA ALA A 69 3.38 -7.70 -10.80
C ALA A 69 3.16 -8.92 -9.90
N LEU A 70 1.98 -9.56 -9.92
CA LEU A 70 1.70 -10.78 -9.16
C LEU A 70 2.51 -12.00 -9.60
N ARG A 71 3.14 -11.95 -10.78
CA ARG A 71 3.92 -13.04 -11.41
C ARG A 71 5.32 -12.60 -11.84
N ALA A 72 5.61 -11.30 -11.78
CA ALA A 72 6.88 -10.75 -12.23
C ALA A 72 8.00 -11.27 -11.32
N ALA A 73 9.14 -11.58 -11.95
CA ALA A 73 10.34 -11.90 -11.20
C ALA A 73 10.84 -10.66 -10.44
N TYR A 74 11.35 -10.88 -9.24
CA TYR A 74 12.03 -9.86 -8.45
C TYR A 74 13.35 -10.41 -7.90
N THR A 75 14.28 -9.52 -7.59
CA THR A 75 15.60 -9.89 -7.06
C THR A 75 15.74 -9.39 -5.64
N VAL A 76 16.41 -10.17 -4.78
CA VAL A 76 16.86 -9.71 -3.45
C VAL A 76 18.38 -9.61 -3.46
N PRO A 77 19.01 -8.80 -2.59
CA PRO A 77 20.46 -8.76 -2.46
C PRO A 77 21.08 -10.15 -2.27
N GLY A 78 22.12 -10.46 -3.05
CA GLY A 78 22.75 -11.79 -3.12
C GLY A 78 23.39 -12.24 -1.81
N CYS A 79 23.82 -11.30 -0.96
CA CYS A 79 24.31 -11.62 0.39
C CYS A 79 23.29 -12.38 1.24
N TRP A 80 21.99 -12.30 0.92
CA TRP A 80 20.95 -12.99 1.65
C TRP A 80 20.83 -14.47 1.34
N THR A 81 21.29 -14.96 0.18
CA THR A 81 21.32 -16.40 -0.10
C THR A 81 22.49 -17.10 0.59
N LEU A 82 23.52 -16.36 1.01
CA LEU A 82 24.73 -16.88 1.63
C LEU A 82 24.58 -17.19 3.13
N VAL A 83 23.58 -16.61 3.80
CA VAL A 83 23.36 -16.84 5.23
C VAL A 83 22.31 -17.92 5.44
N THR A 84 22.75 -19.05 6.01
CA THR A 84 21.91 -20.20 6.37
C THR A 84 21.76 -20.35 7.89
N GLY A 85 20.66 -20.96 8.34
CA GLY A 85 20.44 -21.29 9.76
C GLY A 85 19.94 -20.14 10.62
N SER A 86 20.03 -20.26 11.95
CA SER A 86 19.44 -19.33 12.92
C SER A 86 19.96 -17.88 12.80
N TRP A 87 21.18 -17.70 12.27
CA TRP A 87 21.75 -16.38 12.01
C TRP A 87 21.01 -15.63 10.89
N ARG A 88 20.40 -16.35 9.94
CA ARG A 88 19.60 -15.75 8.87
C ARG A 88 18.43 -14.96 9.45
N ALA A 89 17.67 -15.54 10.38
CA ALA A 89 16.52 -14.89 10.99
C ALA A 89 16.90 -13.58 11.70
N LEU A 90 18.00 -13.61 12.47
CA LEU A 90 18.52 -12.43 13.16
C LEU A 90 18.96 -11.34 12.15
N LEU A 91 19.69 -11.73 11.10
CA LEU A 91 20.14 -10.77 10.08
C LEU A 91 18.97 -10.17 9.29
N ILE A 92 17.93 -10.94 8.98
CA ILE A 92 16.72 -10.43 8.34
C ILE A 92 16.05 -9.39 9.26
N LEU A 93 15.95 -9.67 10.55
CA LEU A 93 15.37 -8.72 11.51
C LEU A 93 16.21 -7.44 11.61
N VAL A 94 17.54 -7.56 11.72
CA VAL A 94 18.46 -6.42 11.75
C VAL A 94 18.39 -5.62 10.46
N ALA A 95 18.38 -6.29 9.30
CA ALA A 95 18.26 -5.65 7.99
C ALA A 95 16.89 -4.98 7.82
N THR A 96 15.81 -5.56 8.33
CA THR A 96 14.48 -4.94 8.35
C THR A 96 14.50 -3.63 9.14
N ILE A 97 15.06 -3.64 10.36
CA ILE A 97 15.20 -2.44 11.19
C ILE A 97 16.14 -1.41 10.54
N ALA A 98 17.26 -1.86 9.98
CA ALA A 98 18.21 -1.00 9.28
C ALA A 98 17.56 -0.35 8.05
N THR A 99 16.80 -1.11 7.27
CA THR A 99 16.07 -0.58 6.12
C THR A 99 15.04 0.43 6.57
N GLN A 100 14.21 0.13 7.57
CA GLN A 100 13.22 1.09 8.12
C GLN A 100 13.84 2.39 8.63
N THR A 101 15.06 2.34 9.17
CA THR A 101 15.77 3.53 9.65
C THR A 101 16.50 4.29 8.54
N CYS A 102 17.02 3.58 7.53
CA CYS A 102 17.78 4.15 6.41
C CYS A 102 16.89 4.62 5.25
N THR A 103 15.74 4.00 5.00
CA THR A 103 14.76 4.41 3.97
C THR A 103 13.93 5.60 4.42
N ARG A 104 14.47 6.46 5.30
CA ARG A 104 13.95 7.80 5.54
C ARG A 104 14.10 8.60 4.26
N TRP A 105 13.13 8.44 3.35
CA TRP A 105 13.05 9.20 2.13
C TRP A 105 12.84 10.67 2.51
N THR A 106 13.87 11.48 2.31
CA THR A 106 13.86 12.94 2.50
C THR A 106 13.08 13.65 1.39
N GLY A 107 11.83 13.25 1.16
CA GLY A 107 10.90 14.00 0.32
C GLY A 107 9.91 14.77 1.18
N GLN A 108 9.66 16.03 0.82
CA GLN A 108 8.72 16.93 1.50
C GLN A 108 7.27 16.43 1.35
N VAL A 109 6.88 15.42 2.11
CA VAL A 109 5.48 15.04 2.31
C VAL A 109 5.08 15.52 3.69
N ARG A 110 4.02 16.33 3.74
CA ARG A 110 3.44 16.76 5.01
C ARG A 110 2.32 15.81 5.38
N PHE A 111 2.25 15.44 6.66
CA PHE A 111 1.11 14.71 7.19
C PHE A 111 0.31 15.62 8.11
N LEU A 112 -1.01 15.66 7.93
CA LEU A 112 -1.95 16.33 8.80
C LEU A 112 -2.56 15.29 9.75
N ARG A 113 -2.35 15.48 11.05
CA ARG A 113 -2.92 14.58 12.06
C ARG A 113 -4.29 15.07 12.49
N GLU A 114 -5.25 14.18 12.44
CA GLU A 114 -6.59 14.29 13.01
C GLU A 114 -6.72 13.29 14.16
N TYR A 115 -7.41 13.68 15.22
CA TYR A 115 -7.70 12.79 16.35
C TYR A 115 -9.18 12.46 16.37
N LEU A 116 -9.50 11.19 16.55
CA LEU A 116 -10.87 10.72 16.70
C LEU A 116 -11.06 10.17 18.11
N LEU A 117 -12.13 10.64 18.76
CA LEU A 117 -12.58 10.14 20.05
C LEU A 117 -13.54 8.98 19.81
N MET A 118 -13.18 7.82 20.35
CA MET A 118 -14.00 6.61 20.31
C MET A 118 -15.08 6.67 21.40
N GLU A 119 -16.14 5.87 21.25
CA GLU A 119 -17.29 5.83 22.15
C GLU A 119 -16.93 5.56 23.63
N ASP A 120 -15.85 4.81 23.88
CA ASP A 120 -15.36 4.46 25.21
C ASP A 120 -14.36 5.49 25.80
N GLY A 121 -14.18 6.64 25.14
CA GLY A 121 -13.25 7.70 25.55
C GLY A 121 -11.79 7.51 25.08
N GLY A 122 -11.51 6.48 24.29
CA GLY A 122 -10.20 6.30 23.67
C GLY A 122 -9.91 7.28 22.54
N LEU A 123 -8.63 7.66 22.38
CA LEU A 123 -8.17 8.46 21.25
C LEU A 123 -7.39 7.61 20.26
N VAL A 124 -7.82 7.65 19.00
CA VAL A 124 -7.05 7.16 17.84
C VAL A 124 -6.63 8.36 16.98
N SER A 125 -5.61 8.20 16.14
CA SER A 125 -5.21 9.27 15.22
C SER A 125 -5.18 8.82 13.77
N LEU A 126 -5.58 9.73 12.88
CA LEU A 126 -5.50 9.60 11.43
C LEU A 126 -4.47 10.58 10.91
N ASP A 127 -3.44 10.10 10.22
CA ASP A 127 -2.47 10.95 9.53
C ASP A 127 -2.78 10.98 8.03
N TRP A 128 -3.30 12.11 7.57
CA TRP A 128 -3.62 12.38 6.17
C TRP A 128 -2.39 12.88 5.42
N ILE A 129 -2.14 12.34 4.23
CA ILE A 129 -1.07 12.87 3.37
C ILE A 129 -1.51 14.19 2.72
N GLN A 130 -0.63 15.19 2.77
CA GLN A 130 -0.76 16.43 2.01
C GLN A 130 0.49 16.57 1.14
N LEU A 131 0.32 16.38 -0.17
CA LEU A 131 1.36 16.75 -1.13
C LEU A 131 1.44 18.26 -1.20
N LEU A 132 2.60 18.79 -0.83
CA LEU A 132 2.90 20.19 -1.10
C LEU A 132 3.03 20.33 -2.62
N PRO A 133 2.35 21.31 -3.25
CA PRO A 133 2.68 21.68 -4.62
C PRO A 133 4.18 21.95 -4.65
N ARG A 134 4.93 21.25 -5.52
CA ARG A 134 6.33 21.59 -5.77
C ARG A 134 6.39 23.10 -5.96
N MET A 135 7.27 23.80 -5.23
CA MET A 135 7.73 25.10 -5.69
C MET A 135 8.08 24.95 -7.16
N ALA A 136 7.35 25.69 -8.00
CA ALA A 136 7.34 25.55 -9.44
C ALA A 136 8.77 25.45 -9.99
N SER A 137 9.14 24.26 -10.47
CA SER A 137 10.20 24.13 -11.46
C SER A 137 9.52 24.29 -12.82
N PRO A 138 9.84 25.31 -13.64
CA PRO A 138 9.06 25.68 -14.83
C PRO A 138 9.07 24.68 -16.00
N LEU A 139 9.55 23.45 -15.81
CA LEU A 139 9.84 22.49 -16.87
C LEU A 139 9.01 21.20 -16.83
N ILE A 140 8.02 21.10 -15.93
CA ILE A 140 7.09 19.97 -15.88
C ILE A 140 5.68 20.55 -16.05
N PRO A 141 4.93 20.16 -17.10
CA PRO A 141 3.61 20.72 -17.35
C PRO A 141 2.68 20.55 -16.13
N ASP A 142 2.02 21.65 -15.77
CA ASP A 142 1.00 21.80 -14.73
C ASP A 142 -0.28 20.99 -15.00
N GLU A 143 -0.18 19.68 -15.18
CA GLU A 143 -1.33 18.79 -15.36
C GLU A 143 -1.27 17.59 -14.42
N ILE A 144 -1.40 17.87 -13.13
CA ILE A 144 -2.19 16.99 -12.26
C ILE A 144 -3.30 17.85 -11.65
N LYS A 145 -4.29 18.19 -12.49
CA LYS A 145 -5.62 18.49 -11.93
C LYS A 145 -6.09 17.20 -11.26
N PRO A 146 -6.53 17.21 -9.98
CA PRO A 146 -7.22 16.06 -9.43
C PRO A 146 -8.45 15.83 -10.30
N SER A 147 -8.36 14.83 -11.18
CA SER A 147 -9.45 14.48 -12.07
C SER A 147 -10.65 14.12 -11.20
N SER A 148 -11.83 14.60 -11.57
CA SER A 148 -13.14 14.32 -10.95
C SER A 148 -13.59 12.85 -11.08
N LYS A 149 -12.65 11.90 -11.00
CA LYS A 149 -12.86 10.45 -11.03
C LYS A 149 -12.61 9.88 -9.64
N PHE A 150 -13.51 8.99 -9.23
CA PHE A 150 -13.55 8.25 -7.97
C PHE A 150 -12.17 8.01 -7.32
N SER A 151 -11.84 8.78 -6.28
CA SER A 151 -10.65 8.58 -5.47
C SER A 151 -10.98 7.62 -4.32
N TRP A 152 -10.32 6.47 -4.25
CA TRP A 152 -10.39 5.58 -3.09
C TRP A 152 -9.84 6.28 -1.85
N VAL A 153 -10.46 6.04 -0.70
CA VAL A 153 -9.82 6.32 0.60
C VAL A 153 -9.15 5.03 1.06
N VAL A 154 -7.82 5.05 1.16
CA VAL A 154 -7.03 3.86 1.48
C VAL A 154 -6.51 3.98 2.90
N ILE A 155 -7.06 3.16 3.80
CA ILE A 155 -6.70 3.13 5.22
C ILE A 155 -5.48 2.23 5.37
N LEU A 156 -4.33 2.82 5.69
CA LEU A 156 -3.07 2.13 5.91
C LEU A 156 -2.88 1.88 7.41
N MET A 157 -2.68 0.63 7.79
CA MET A 157 -2.48 0.18 9.17
C MET A 157 -1.01 -0.25 9.33
N PRO A 158 -0.16 0.57 9.98
CA PRO A 158 1.26 0.25 10.17
C PRO A 158 1.42 -0.98 11.07
N GLY A 159 2.51 -1.72 10.86
CA GLY A 159 2.87 -2.86 11.70
C GLY A 159 3.14 -2.49 13.16
N GLN A 160 3.34 -3.52 14.01
CA GLN A 160 3.81 -3.28 15.37
C GLN A 160 5.22 -2.66 15.37
N TRP A 161 5.57 -1.95 16.46
CA TRP A 161 6.88 -1.32 16.68
C TRP A 161 7.24 -0.11 15.82
N VAL A 162 6.32 0.37 14.99
CA VAL A 162 6.56 1.57 14.19
C VAL A 162 6.52 2.81 15.09
N CYS A 163 7.71 3.36 15.39
CA CYS A 163 7.87 4.60 16.14
C CYS A 163 7.43 5.83 15.34
N ASP A 164 7.57 5.77 14.01
CA ASP A 164 7.18 6.81 13.07
C ASP A 164 6.44 6.19 11.87
N SER A 165 5.12 6.12 11.97
CA SER A 165 4.27 5.55 10.92
C SER A 165 4.28 6.36 9.63
N LYS A 166 4.60 7.65 9.72
CA LYS A 166 4.67 8.57 8.59
C LYS A 166 5.88 8.27 7.71
N GLY A 167 7.03 7.99 8.32
CA GLY A 167 8.26 7.63 7.62
C GLY A 167 8.15 6.26 6.94
N ASP A 168 7.65 5.26 7.66
CA ASP A 168 7.55 3.88 7.18
C ASP A 168 6.61 3.74 5.97
N LEU A 169 5.43 4.37 6.05
CA LEU A 169 4.41 4.25 5.00
C LEU A 169 4.51 5.36 3.94
N GLN A 170 5.50 6.25 4.02
CA GLN A 170 5.60 7.40 3.13
C GLN A 170 5.65 7.01 1.65
N ALA A 171 6.41 5.96 1.32
CA ALA A 171 6.58 5.48 -0.04
C ALA A 171 5.26 4.95 -0.62
N VAL A 172 4.54 4.14 0.16
CA VAL A 172 3.21 3.62 -0.19
C VAL A 172 2.22 4.76 -0.37
N CYS A 173 2.19 5.72 0.57
CA CYS A 173 1.32 6.89 0.46
C CYS A 173 1.59 7.71 -0.80
N ARG A 174 2.87 7.94 -1.16
CA ARG A 174 3.21 8.64 -2.40
C ARG A 174 2.71 7.90 -3.63
N SER A 175 2.95 6.59 -3.69
CA SER A 175 2.50 5.73 -4.80
C SER A 175 0.98 5.84 -4.99
N LEU A 176 0.23 5.71 -3.89
CA LEU A 176 -1.23 5.81 -3.90
C LEU A 176 -1.74 7.18 -4.35
N VAL A 177 -1.11 8.27 -3.91
CA VAL A 177 -1.54 9.60 -4.39
C VAL A 177 -1.18 9.82 -5.85
N HIS A 178 -0.03 9.30 -6.32
CA HIS A 178 0.29 9.34 -7.75
C HIS A 178 -0.74 8.59 -8.61
N GLN A 179 -1.40 7.58 -8.05
CA GLN A 179 -2.51 6.86 -8.68
C GLN A 179 -3.89 7.55 -8.48
N GLY A 180 -3.94 8.69 -7.81
CA GLY A 180 -5.18 9.45 -7.56
C GLY A 180 -6.01 8.94 -6.38
N HIS A 181 -5.42 8.16 -5.48
CA HIS A 181 -6.06 7.71 -4.25
C HIS A 181 -5.71 8.61 -3.07
N GLN A 182 -6.55 8.60 -2.04
CA GLN A 182 -6.37 9.36 -0.80
C GLN A 182 -5.97 8.40 0.33
N PRO A 183 -4.67 8.20 0.58
CA PRO A 183 -4.24 7.36 1.68
C PRO A 183 -4.35 8.10 3.02
N VAL A 184 -4.77 7.36 4.04
CA VAL A 184 -4.84 7.80 5.43
C VAL A 184 -4.18 6.75 6.30
N ILE A 185 -3.24 7.15 7.14
CA ILE A 185 -2.58 6.23 8.07
C ILE A 185 -3.38 6.20 9.36
N TRP A 186 -3.89 5.03 9.73
CA TRP A 186 -4.59 4.83 11.00
C TRP A 186 -3.62 4.40 12.09
N ASN A 187 -3.50 5.20 13.14
CA ASN A 187 -2.72 4.88 14.32
C ASN A 187 -3.63 4.53 15.49
N ARG A 188 -3.36 3.37 16.09
CA ARG A 188 -4.02 2.89 17.30
C ARG A 188 -3.68 3.77 18.52
N ARG A 189 -4.47 3.60 19.58
CA ARG A 189 -4.26 4.22 20.89
C ARG A 189 -2.83 3.95 21.40
N GLY A 190 -2.13 4.98 21.88
CA GLY A 190 -0.75 4.86 22.38
C GLY A 190 0.34 4.63 21.33
N VAL A 191 0.00 4.51 20.04
CA VAL A 191 0.95 4.25 18.93
C VAL A 191 1.24 5.53 18.15
N ALA A 192 2.47 5.65 17.62
CA ALA A 192 2.91 6.77 16.77
C ALA A 192 2.64 8.18 17.33
N GLY A 193 2.72 8.36 18.65
CA GLY A 193 2.46 9.64 19.33
C GLY A 193 0.99 9.95 19.57
N THR A 194 0.09 8.98 19.36
CA THR A 194 -1.32 9.07 19.78
C THR A 194 -1.40 8.94 21.31
N PRO A 195 -2.08 9.86 22.02
CA PRO A 195 -2.27 9.75 23.47
C PRO A 195 -2.98 8.45 23.85
N LEU A 196 -2.62 7.88 25.00
CA LEU A 196 -3.32 6.74 25.60
C LEU A 196 -4.30 7.28 26.65
N THR A 197 -5.53 7.58 26.24
CA THR A 197 -6.58 8.12 27.14
C THR A 197 -7.39 7.04 27.84
N ALA A 198 -7.63 5.92 27.16
CA ALA A 198 -8.30 4.74 27.70
C ALA A 198 -7.59 3.48 27.22
N MET A 199 -7.45 2.49 28.12
CA MET A 199 -6.89 1.19 27.76
C MET A 199 -7.82 0.48 26.80
N ALA A 200 -7.29 0.02 25.67
CA ALA A 200 -8.05 -0.80 24.74
C ALA A 200 -8.30 -2.19 25.37
N SER A 201 -9.56 -2.64 25.36
CA SER A 201 -9.90 -4.05 25.59
C SER A 201 -9.83 -4.82 24.26
N SER A 202 -9.88 -6.14 24.33
CA SER A 202 -9.84 -7.04 23.16
C SER A 202 -10.90 -6.71 22.10
N SER A 203 -12.15 -6.55 22.54
CA SER A 203 -13.28 -6.16 21.71
C SER A 203 -13.19 -4.72 21.21
N SER A 204 -12.41 -3.86 21.89
CA SER A 204 -12.31 -2.45 21.51
C SER A 204 -11.35 -2.21 20.35
N VAL A 205 -10.43 -3.13 20.00
CA VAL A 205 -9.49 -2.89 18.88
C VAL A 205 -10.18 -3.02 17.52
N CYS A 206 -10.97 -4.09 17.31
CA CYS A 206 -11.85 -4.20 16.14
C CYS A 206 -12.96 -3.13 16.17
N GLY A 207 -13.46 -2.80 17.37
CA GLY A 207 -14.42 -1.71 17.58
C GLY A 207 -13.90 -0.33 17.15
N ASP A 208 -12.67 0.02 17.51
CA ASP A 208 -12.00 1.26 17.10
C ASP A 208 -11.92 1.34 15.58
N LEU A 209 -11.46 0.26 14.95
CA LEU A 209 -11.34 0.18 13.51
C LEU A 209 -12.72 0.34 12.84
N ARG A 210 -13.77 -0.29 13.38
CA ARG A 210 -15.14 -0.15 12.89
C ARG A 210 -15.63 1.30 12.97
N GLN A 211 -15.43 1.98 14.11
CA GLN A 211 -15.84 3.37 14.30
C GLN A 211 -15.10 4.30 13.34
N VAL A 212 -13.80 4.09 13.12
CA VAL A 212 -13.01 4.86 12.16
C VAL A 212 -13.51 4.64 10.73
N ILE A 213 -13.79 3.40 10.34
CA ILE A 213 -14.32 3.08 9.01
C ILE A 213 -15.70 3.72 8.80
N GLN A 214 -16.57 3.67 9.81
CA GLN A 214 -17.87 4.35 9.77
C GLN A 214 -17.72 5.87 9.63
N TYR A 215 -16.84 6.49 10.43
CA TYR A 215 -16.52 7.91 10.31
C TYR A 215 -16.07 8.28 8.90
N LEU A 216 -15.11 7.54 8.34
CA LEU A 216 -14.58 7.78 7.00
C LEU A 216 -15.63 7.57 5.90
N SER A 217 -16.52 6.59 6.04
CA SER A 217 -17.62 6.36 5.10
C SER A 217 -18.60 7.54 5.05
N VAL A 218 -18.84 8.19 6.19
CA VAL A 218 -19.71 9.37 6.29
C VAL A 218 -19.03 10.61 5.76
N GLN A 219 -17.72 10.79 6.03
CA GLN A 219 -16.95 11.92 5.51
C GLN A 219 -16.71 11.83 3.99
N HIS A 220 -16.61 10.62 3.44
CA HIS A 220 -16.33 10.36 2.04
C HIS A 220 -17.38 9.44 1.39
N PRO A 221 -18.66 9.86 1.28
CA PRO A 221 -19.77 8.99 0.86
C PRO A 221 -19.68 8.53 -0.61
N ASN A 222 -18.91 9.22 -1.45
CA ASN A 222 -18.75 8.91 -2.87
C ASN A 222 -17.45 8.14 -3.17
N SER A 223 -16.68 7.80 -2.14
CA SER A 223 -15.37 7.17 -2.28
C SER A 223 -15.39 5.77 -1.67
N PRO A 224 -15.06 4.72 -2.43
CA PRO A 224 -14.89 3.38 -1.86
C PRO A 224 -13.71 3.37 -0.87
N LEU A 225 -13.86 2.55 0.17
CA LEU A 225 -12.85 2.39 1.23
C LEU A 225 -12.04 1.11 1.00
N ALA A 226 -10.71 1.23 1.03
CA ALA A 226 -9.79 0.09 1.04
C ALA A 226 -9.03 0.02 2.36
N LEU A 227 -8.69 -1.18 2.79
CA LEU A 227 -7.93 -1.43 4.02
C LEU A 227 -6.63 -2.16 3.71
N VAL A 228 -5.50 -1.65 4.20
CA VAL A 228 -4.18 -2.24 3.99
C VAL A 228 -3.49 -2.40 5.33
N GLY A 229 -3.13 -3.64 5.69
CA GLY A 229 -2.46 -3.94 6.94
C GLY A 229 -1.08 -4.56 6.72
N PHE A 230 -0.12 -4.21 7.58
CA PHE A 230 1.21 -4.79 7.60
C PHE A 230 1.46 -5.55 8.90
N SER A 231 2.11 -6.71 8.82
CA SER A 231 2.50 -7.53 9.98
C SER A 231 1.29 -7.82 10.89
N HIS A 232 1.40 -7.56 12.18
CA HIS A 232 0.31 -7.69 13.14
C HIS A 232 -0.94 -6.86 12.81
N ALA A 233 -0.81 -5.71 12.15
CA ALA A 233 -1.98 -4.96 11.71
C ALA A 233 -2.72 -5.66 10.57
N ALA A 234 -2.02 -6.49 9.79
CA ALA A 234 -2.63 -7.38 8.80
C ALA A 234 -3.46 -8.49 9.48
N SER A 235 -3.02 -9.03 10.61
CA SER A 235 -3.82 -9.98 11.40
C SER A 235 -5.09 -9.32 11.95
N LEU A 236 -4.98 -8.11 12.50
CA LEU A 236 -6.12 -7.35 12.99
C LEU A 236 -7.12 -7.04 11.86
N LEU A 237 -6.61 -6.68 10.68
CA LEU A 237 -7.42 -6.49 9.49
C LEU A 237 -8.21 -7.75 9.15
N ILE A 238 -7.57 -8.92 9.15
CA ILE A 238 -8.24 -10.19 8.83
C ILE A 238 -9.30 -10.52 9.87
N SER A 239 -8.99 -10.40 11.17
CA SER A 239 -9.97 -10.60 12.24
C SER A 239 -11.17 -9.66 12.11
N TYR A 240 -10.94 -8.38 11.80
CA TYR A 240 -12.02 -7.41 11.54
C TYR A 240 -12.89 -7.83 10.35
N LEU A 241 -12.29 -8.25 9.24
CA LEU A 241 -13.04 -8.68 8.07
C LEU A 241 -13.84 -9.96 8.32
N GLY A 242 -13.33 -10.87 9.14
CA GLY A 242 -14.06 -12.06 9.57
C GLY A 242 -15.23 -11.70 10.48
N GLU A 243 -14.97 -10.98 11.57
CA GLU A 243 -15.97 -10.62 12.58
C GLU A 243 -17.15 -9.83 12.00
N PHE A 244 -16.89 -8.93 11.05
CA PHE A 244 -17.95 -8.11 10.44
C PHE A 244 -18.44 -8.65 9.10
N GLY A 245 -17.72 -9.57 8.44
CA GLY A 245 -18.10 -10.20 7.18
C GLY A 245 -18.72 -9.22 6.17
N SER A 246 -19.96 -9.50 5.75
CA SER A 246 -20.72 -8.66 4.80
C SER A 246 -21.22 -7.33 5.36
N SER A 247 -21.11 -7.08 6.66
CA SER A 247 -21.49 -5.82 7.30
C SER A 247 -20.39 -4.76 7.29
N THR A 248 -19.19 -5.11 6.80
CA THR A 248 -18.10 -4.15 6.62
C THR A 248 -18.41 -3.13 5.52
N LEU A 249 -17.92 -1.89 5.68
CA LEU A 249 -18.00 -0.84 4.66
C LEU A 249 -16.77 -0.82 3.75
N ILE A 250 -15.83 -1.75 3.97
CA ILE A 250 -14.63 -1.93 3.16
C ILE A 250 -15.00 -2.63 1.84
N HIS A 251 -14.42 -2.16 0.75
CA HIS A 251 -14.66 -2.70 -0.59
C HIS A 251 -13.53 -3.63 -1.07
N SER A 252 -12.32 -3.44 -0.54
CA SER A 252 -11.12 -4.21 -0.92
C SER A 252 -10.12 -4.18 0.22
N ALA A 253 -9.39 -5.28 0.43
CA ALA A 253 -8.41 -5.36 1.50
C ALA A 253 -7.10 -6.03 1.07
N ILE A 254 -5.99 -5.60 1.68
CA ILE A 254 -4.65 -6.14 1.43
C ILE A 254 -3.95 -6.39 2.78
N ALA A 255 -3.44 -7.60 2.98
CA ALA A 255 -2.74 -8.02 4.19
C ALA A 255 -1.31 -8.45 3.84
N VAL A 256 -0.31 -7.74 4.36
CA VAL A 256 1.11 -8.04 4.12
C VAL A 256 1.72 -8.69 5.36
N SER A 257 2.18 -9.93 5.21
CA SER A 257 2.79 -10.76 6.26
C SER A 257 1.95 -10.89 7.54
N PRO A 258 0.66 -11.30 7.46
CA PRO A 258 -0.19 -11.50 8.64
C PRO A 258 0.29 -12.67 9.50
N LEU A 259 0.22 -12.50 10.82
CA LEU A 259 0.40 -13.56 11.82
C LEU A 259 -0.89 -14.36 11.95
N TRP A 260 -0.93 -15.58 11.41
CA TRP A 260 -2.13 -16.45 11.45
C TRP A 260 -2.28 -17.26 12.74
N GLN A 261 -1.15 -17.58 13.37
CA GLN A 261 -1.07 -18.32 14.62
C GLN A 261 -0.16 -17.57 15.59
N GLN A 262 -0.10 -18.04 16.84
CA GLN A 262 0.85 -17.51 17.81
C GLN A 262 2.28 -17.60 17.25
N PRO A 263 3.11 -16.58 17.51
CA PRO A 263 4.49 -16.59 17.06
C PRO A 263 5.24 -17.79 17.66
N PRO A 264 6.37 -18.21 17.05
CA PRO A 264 7.18 -19.29 17.59
C PRO A 264 7.56 -19.04 19.05
N THR A 265 7.55 -20.09 19.87
CA THR A 265 7.95 -20.04 21.29
C THR A 265 9.30 -19.33 21.45
N GLY A 266 9.34 -18.30 22.31
CA GLY A 266 10.54 -17.49 22.55
C GLY A 266 10.57 -16.17 21.77
N LEU A 267 9.66 -15.95 20.83
CA LEU A 267 9.39 -14.65 20.20
C LEU A 267 8.12 -13.98 20.73
N ASP A 268 7.41 -14.61 21.66
CA ASP A 268 6.19 -14.08 22.29
C ASP A 268 6.40 -12.70 22.92
N TRP A 269 7.59 -12.44 23.46
CA TRP A 269 7.96 -11.14 24.03
C TRP A 269 7.94 -10.00 22.99
N ILE A 270 8.18 -10.31 21.71
CA ILE A 270 8.13 -9.33 20.61
C ILE A 270 6.69 -8.84 20.39
N PHE A 271 5.70 -9.70 20.61
CA PHE A 271 4.30 -9.39 20.32
C PHE A 271 3.46 -9.11 21.57
N SER A 272 3.94 -9.50 22.76
CA SER A 272 3.20 -9.38 24.03
C SER A 272 3.35 -8.03 24.73
N LYS A 273 4.37 -7.23 24.39
CA LYS A 273 4.62 -5.93 25.05
C LYS A 273 4.96 -4.82 24.05
N CYS A 274 3.96 -4.09 23.58
CA CYS A 274 4.18 -2.79 22.94
C CYS A 274 3.97 -1.68 23.99
N LYS A 275 5.06 -1.00 24.40
CA LYS A 275 5.03 0.16 25.33
C LYS A 275 4.23 -0.05 26.64
N GLY A 276 4.31 -1.25 27.22
CA GLY A 276 3.66 -1.53 28.51
C GLY A 276 2.15 -1.80 28.44
N ILE A 277 1.55 -1.82 27.25
CA ILE A 277 0.17 -2.30 27.05
C ILE A 277 0.24 -3.82 26.83
N PRO A 278 -0.34 -4.64 27.73
CA PRO A 278 -0.49 -6.06 27.46
C PRO A 278 -1.47 -6.24 26.30
N MET A 279 -0.96 -6.68 25.15
CA MET A 279 -1.78 -7.17 24.07
C MET A 279 -2.00 -8.65 24.34
N ASP A 280 -3.23 -9.04 24.68
CA ASP A 280 -3.57 -10.45 24.77
C ASP A 280 -3.57 -11.03 23.35
N SER A 281 -2.51 -11.77 23.02
CA SER A 281 -2.36 -12.47 21.74
C SER A 281 -3.54 -13.40 21.38
N ARG A 282 -4.43 -13.71 22.33
CA ARG A 282 -5.66 -14.48 22.10
C ARG A 282 -6.81 -13.67 21.51
N THR A 283 -6.64 -12.35 21.35
CA THR A 283 -7.73 -11.43 21.00
C THR A 283 -7.80 -11.11 19.51
N VAL A 284 -6.68 -11.30 18.80
CA VAL A 284 -6.59 -11.20 17.35
C VAL A 284 -6.23 -12.58 16.84
N ASP A 285 -7.26 -13.41 16.68
CA ASP A 285 -7.14 -14.69 15.99
C ASP A 285 -7.72 -14.51 14.58
N PRO A 286 -6.88 -14.35 13.54
CA PRO A 286 -7.37 -14.13 12.19
C PRO A 286 -8.02 -15.38 11.58
N LEU A 287 -7.86 -16.56 12.18
CA LEU A 287 -8.49 -17.78 11.69
C LEU A 287 -9.93 -17.95 12.17
N ARG A 288 -10.26 -17.37 13.34
CA ARG A 288 -11.51 -17.61 14.06
C ARG A 288 -12.77 -17.46 13.21
N ASP A 289 -12.83 -16.40 12.41
CA ASP A 289 -13.99 -16.03 11.57
C ASP A 289 -13.56 -15.81 10.10
N SER A 290 -12.48 -16.46 9.67
CA SER A 290 -11.87 -16.22 8.34
C SER A 290 -12.73 -16.66 7.16
N ASP A 291 -13.70 -17.54 7.41
CA ASP A 291 -14.70 -18.02 6.45
C ASP A 291 -15.80 -16.99 6.16
N ASP A 292 -16.05 -16.06 7.07
CA ASP A 292 -17.07 -15.01 6.94
C ASP A 292 -16.59 -13.78 6.13
N ILE A 293 -15.31 -13.74 5.73
CA ILE A 293 -14.74 -12.64 4.95
C ILE A 293 -15.48 -12.50 3.62
N ALA A 294 -16.26 -11.43 3.48
CA ALA A 294 -17.11 -11.22 2.29
C ALA A 294 -16.45 -10.36 1.19
N VAL A 295 -15.30 -9.74 1.46
CA VAL A 295 -14.65 -8.78 0.56
C VAL A 295 -13.43 -9.39 -0.14
N PRO A 296 -13.05 -8.90 -1.34
CA PRO A 296 -11.80 -9.28 -1.98
C PRO A 296 -10.60 -8.97 -1.07
N LEU A 297 -9.85 -10.01 -0.69
CA LEU A 297 -8.68 -9.91 0.17
C LEU A 297 -7.45 -10.49 -0.54
N LEU A 298 -6.44 -9.64 -0.71
CA LEU A 298 -5.11 -10.04 -1.18
C LEU A 298 -4.16 -10.20 0.01
N VAL A 299 -3.58 -11.37 0.18
CA VAL A 299 -2.56 -11.65 1.19
C VAL A 299 -1.21 -11.79 0.50
N ILE A 300 -0.22 -11.03 0.93
CA ILE A 300 1.17 -11.13 0.46
C ILE A 300 2.03 -11.62 1.61
N HIS A 301 2.71 -12.74 1.43
CA HIS A 301 3.57 -13.35 2.44
C HIS A 301 4.96 -13.67 1.87
N TYR A 302 5.98 -13.68 2.73
CA TYR A 302 7.35 -14.00 2.36
C TYR A 302 7.77 -15.28 3.08
N ASP A 303 8.17 -16.32 2.35
CA ASP A 303 8.43 -17.64 2.94
C ASP A 303 9.68 -17.66 3.83
N ASP A 304 10.58 -16.69 3.68
CA ASP A 304 11.76 -16.48 4.54
C ASP A 304 11.54 -15.49 5.69
N ASP A 305 10.29 -15.13 5.98
CA ASP A 305 9.92 -14.26 7.10
C ASP A 305 10.26 -14.93 8.46
N PRO A 306 11.18 -14.33 9.26
CA PRO A 306 11.61 -14.91 10.53
C PRO A 306 10.57 -14.76 11.64
N LEU A 307 9.59 -13.87 11.47
CA LEU A 307 8.54 -13.60 12.46
C LEU A 307 7.27 -14.39 12.18
N VAL A 308 6.99 -14.65 10.89
CA VAL A 308 5.82 -15.40 10.45
C VAL A 308 6.28 -16.60 9.61
N PRO A 309 6.50 -17.78 10.20
CA PRO A 309 6.94 -18.93 9.44
C PRO A 309 5.90 -19.39 8.40
N ALA A 310 6.36 -19.77 7.21
CA ALA A 310 5.51 -20.14 6.07
C ALA A 310 4.55 -21.32 6.33
N ASN A 311 4.82 -22.17 7.33
CA ASN A 311 3.98 -23.28 7.74
C ASN A 311 2.75 -22.85 8.57
N THR A 312 2.73 -21.62 9.07
CA THR A 312 1.57 -21.06 9.80
C THR A 312 0.47 -20.56 8.86
N LEU A 313 0.77 -20.44 7.56
CA LEU A 313 -0.18 -19.97 6.55
C LEU A 313 -1.28 -21.02 6.28
N PRO A 314 -2.57 -20.67 6.38
CA PRO A 314 -3.68 -21.55 6.03
C PRO A 314 -3.87 -21.60 4.50
N ARG A 315 -2.93 -22.20 3.76
CA ARG A 315 -2.94 -22.22 2.27
C ARG A 315 -4.23 -22.81 1.70
N GLU A 316 -4.83 -23.77 2.39
CA GLU A 316 -6.10 -24.40 2.00
C GLU A 316 -7.26 -23.39 1.94
N LEU A 317 -7.30 -22.42 2.85
CA LEU A 317 -8.33 -21.38 2.90
C LEU A 317 -8.43 -20.63 1.56
N PHE A 318 -7.30 -20.30 0.96
CA PHE A 318 -7.23 -19.56 -0.31
C PHE A 318 -7.68 -20.38 -1.52
N THR A 319 -7.74 -21.71 -1.39
CA THR A 319 -8.27 -22.60 -2.44
C THR A 319 -9.77 -22.84 -2.30
N LEU A 320 -10.34 -22.53 -1.12
CA LEU A 320 -11.76 -22.72 -0.82
C LEU A 320 -12.58 -21.48 -1.16
N TYR A 321 -12.07 -20.27 -0.87
CA TYR A 321 -12.85 -19.03 -0.97
C TYR A 321 -12.42 -18.19 -2.19
N PRO A 322 -13.33 -17.90 -3.15
CA PRO A 322 -12.99 -17.21 -4.42
C PRO A 322 -12.59 -15.74 -4.29
N GLN A 323 -12.89 -15.11 -3.15
CA GLN A 323 -12.53 -13.73 -2.81
C GLN A 323 -11.15 -13.61 -2.15
N LEU A 324 -10.55 -14.72 -1.73
CA LEU A 324 -9.25 -14.73 -1.05
C LEU A 324 -8.15 -15.11 -2.04
N ILE A 325 -7.09 -14.32 -2.09
CA ILE A 325 -5.93 -14.55 -2.95
C ILE A 325 -4.67 -14.45 -2.11
N LEU A 326 -3.81 -15.47 -2.15
CA LEU A 326 -2.53 -15.49 -1.48
C LEU A 326 -1.39 -15.46 -2.51
N VAL A 327 -0.44 -14.56 -2.28
CA VAL A 327 0.83 -14.44 -2.98
C VAL A 327 1.93 -14.81 -2.00
N THR A 328 2.68 -15.88 -2.25
CA THR A 328 3.88 -16.21 -1.47
C THR A 328 5.14 -15.92 -2.25
N CYS A 329 6.06 -15.22 -1.61
CA CYS A 329 7.33 -14.77 -2.17
C CYS A 329 8.45 -15.56 -1.48
N PRO A 330 9.26 -16.35 -2.20
CA PRO A 330 10.27 -17.19 -1.56
C PRO A 330 11.30 -16.40 -0.73
N LEU A 331 11.61 -15.17 -1.17
CA LEU A 331 12.56 -14.27 -0.50
C LEU A 331 11.96 -12.86 -0.33
N GLY A 332 12.26 -12.19 0.78
CA GLY A 332 11.89 -10.79 0.99
C GLY A 332 11.88 -10.33 2.45
N GLY A 333 12.03 -11.28 3.38
CA GLY A 333 12.00 -11.03 4.81
C GLY A 333 10.66 -10.48 5.28
N HIS A 334 10.63 -9.95 6.51
CA HIS A 334 9.39 -9.49 7.10
C HIS A 334 8.82 -8.27 6.35
N CYS A 335 7.58 -8.38 5.85
CA CYS A 335 6.91 -7.35 5.05
C CYS A 335 7.66 -6.89 3.77
N GLY A 336 8.58 -7.70 3.25
CA GLY A 336 9.28 -7.40 2.00
C GLY A 336 10.35 -6.32 2.10
N HIS A 337 10.81 -6.00 3.31
CA HIS A 337 11.82 -4.95 3.52
C HIS A 337 13.20 -5.29 2.93
N LEU A 338 13.45 -6.54 2.53
CA LEU A 338 14.68 -6.92 1.83
C LEU A 338 14.58 -6.74 0.31
N GLN A 339 13.39 -6.48 -0.24
CA GLN A 339 13.23 -6.19 -1.66
C GLN A 339 13.75 -4.79 -1.97
N PRO A 340 14.31 -4.58 -3.17
CA PRO A 340 14.61 -3.23 -3.65
C PRO A 340 13.32 -2.41 -3.72
N THR A 341 13.43 -1.11 -3.43
CA THR A 341 12.30 -0.18 -3.57
C THR A 341 12.07 0.17 -5.04
N PRO A 342 10.81 0.22 -5.54
CA PRO A 342 9.57 -0.06 -4.81
C PRO A 342 9.37 -1.55 -4.54
N ARG A 343 8.90 -1.91 -3.33
CA ARG A 343 8.63 -3.30 -2.96
C ARG A 343 7.44 -3.83 -3.76
N LEU A 344 7.31 -5.15 -3.86
CA LEU A 344 6.15 -5.78 -4.51
C LEU A 344 4.84 -5.27 -3.91
N ALA A 345 4.74 -5.20 -2.58
CA ALA A 345 3.57 -4.69 -1.90
C ALA A 345 3.24 -3.24 -2.31
N ASP A 346 4.25 -2.37 -2.39
CA ASP A 346 4.07 -0.94 -2.70
C ASP A 346 3.48 -0.71 -4.11
N VAL A 347 3.80 -1.60 -5.05
CA VAL A 347 3.29 -1.57 -6.43
C VAL A 347 1.90 -2.19 -6.49
N VAL A 348 1.74 -3.39 -5.94
CA VAL A 348 0.52 -4.20 -6.10
C VAL A 348 -0.68 -3.62 -5.36
N ILE A 349 -0.49 -2.96 -4.20
CA ILE A 349 -1.60 -2.41 -3.41
C ILE A 349 -2.49 -1.51 -4.27
N GLY A 350 -1.87 -0.58 -4.99
CA GLY A 350 -2.55 0.38 -5.83
C GLY A 350 -3.32 -0.24 -6.99
N ASP A 351 -2.62 -1.08 -7.75
CA ASP A 351 -3.19 -1.72 -8.94
C ASP A 351 -4.31 -2.70 -8.57
N PHE A 352 -4.18 -3.42 -7.45
CA PHE A 352 -5.22 -4.32 -6.94
C PHE A 352 -6.50 -3.57 -6.58
N ILE A 353 -6.40 -2.49 -5.81
CA ILE A 353 -7.55 -1.66 -5.41
C ILE A 353 -8.27 -1.10 -6.65
N HIS A 354 -7.49 -0.59 -7.62
CA HIS A 354 -8.03 -0.08 -8.86
C HIS A 354 -8.80 -1.15 -9.65
N GLU A 355 -8.23 -2.34 -9.79
CA GLU A 355 -8.85 -3.43 -10.54
C GLU A 355 -10.10 -3.99 -9.87
N VAL A 356 -10.11 -4.09 -8.55
CA VAL A 356 -11.31 -4.47 -7.78
C VAL A 356 -12.44 -3.44 -7.98
N LEU A 357 -12.14 -2.14 -8.03
CA LEU A 357 -13.16 -1.13 -8.36
C LEU A 357 -13.71 -1.35 -9.75
N ALA A 358 -12.83 -1.51 -10.73
CA ALA A 358 -13.24 -1.70 -12.12
C ALA A 358 -14.09 -2.97 -12.29
N PHE A 359 -13.87 -4.00 -11.46
CA PHE A 359 -14.63 -5.24 -11.51
C PHE A 359 -16.02 -5.06 -10.90
N THR A 360 -16.09 -4.45 -9.73
CA THR A 360 -17.35 -4.24 -8.99
C THR A 360 -18.25 -3.18 -9.65
N SER A 361 -17.66 -2.19 -10.31
CA SER A 361 -18.40 -1.17 -11.09
C SER A 361 -18.75 -1.59 -12.52
N TRP A 362 -18.20 -2.72 -13.00
CA TRP A 362 -18.45 -3.25 -14.35
C TRP A 362 -19.94 -3.35 -14.73
N PRO A 363 -20.86 -3.85 -13.86
CA PRO A 363 -22.27 -3.96 -14.19
C PRO A 363 -22.94 -2.59 -14.43
N LEU A 364 -22.54 -1.56 -13.69
CA LEU A 364 -23.10 -0.22 -13.79
C LEU A 364 -22.65 0.49 -15.07
N SER A 365 -21.42 0.28 -15.51
CA SER A 365 -20.88 0.87 -16.74
C SER A 365 -21.60 0.36 -18.00
N VAL A 366 -21.97 -0.92 -18.03
CA VAL A 366 -22.72 -1.52 -19.16
C VAL A 366 -24.14 -0.97 -19.22
N ILE A 367 -24.82 -0.83 -18.07
CA ILE A 367 -26.18 -0.27 -17.99
C ILE A 367 -26.19 1.20 -18.42
N VAL A 368 -25.24 2.00 -17.93
CA VAL A 368 -25.12 3.42 -18.32
C VAL A 368 -24.84 3.56 -19.82
N HIS A 369 -23.92 2.76 -20.37
CA HIS A 369 -23.64 2.80 -21.81
C HIS A 369 -24.80 2.29 -22.67
N GLN A 370 -25.56 1.29 -22.21
CA GLN A 370 -26.77 0.85 -22.91
C GLN A 370 -27.84 1.94 -22.87
N HIS A 371 -28.06 2.58 -21.72
CA HIS A 371 -29.02 3.67 -21.56
C HIS A 371 -28.63 4.91 -22.38
N GLU A 372 -27.35 5.29 -22.40
CA GLU A 372 -26.83 6.38 -23.24
C GLU A 372 -27.01 6.09 -24.74
N ARG A 373 -26.76 4.86 -25.19
CA ARG A 373 -27.00 4.44 -26.58
C ARG A 373 -28.49 4.50 -26.91
N GLN A 374 -29.37 4.11 -26.00
CA GLN A 374 -30.82 4.19 -26.15
C GLN A 374 -31.32 5.65 -26.20
N CYS A 375 -30.77 6.53 -25.35
CA CYS A 375 -31.03 7.97 -25.39
C CYS A 375 -30.52 8.64 -26.67
N GLN A 376 -29.38 8.21 -27.21
CA GLN A 376 -28.85 8.70 -28.49
C GLN A 376 -29.69 8.22 -29.67
N GLN A 377 -30.18 6.98 -29.66
CA GLN A 377 -31.09 6.45 -30.68
C GLN A 377 -32.48 7.12 -30.65
N THR A 378 -33.02 7.42 -29.47
CA THR A 378 -34.27 8.18 -29.33
C THR A 378 -34.12 9.65 -29.74
N ARG A 379 -32.96 10.28 -29.50
CA ARG A 379 -32.65 11.62 -30.03
C ARG A 379 -32.52 11.63 -31.55
N ARG A 380 -31.87 10.63 -32.15
CA ARG A 380 -31.73 10.51 -33.62
C ARG A 380 -33.07 10.24 -34.32
N SER A 381 -33.95 9.42 -33.74
CA SER A 381 -35.29 9.16 -34.29
C SER A 381 -36.22 10.39 -34.20
N ARG A 382 -36.16 11.17 -33.10
CA ARG A 382 -36.87 12.45 -33.02
C ARG A 382 -36.32 13.52 -33.97
N ALA A 383 -35.00 13.57 -34.17
CA ALA A 383 -34.40 14.48 -35.15
C ALA A 383 -34.77 14.10 -36.60
N GLY A 384 -34.87 12.80 -36.91
CA GLY A 384 -35.33 12.30 -38.21
C GLY A 384 -36.82 12.52 -38.49
N SER A 385 -37.67 12.57 -37.46
CA SER A 385 -39.10 12.89 -37.65
C SER A 385 -39.34 14.38 -37.90
N LEU A 386 -38.51 15.26 -37.33
CA LEU A 386 -38.61 16.72 -37.49
C LEU A 386 -38.13 17.24 -38.87
N THR A 387 -37.31 16.47 -39.60
CA THR A 387 -36.84 16.85 -40.94
C THR A 387 -37.73 16.35 -42.07
N SER A 388 -38.73 15.50 -41.77
CA SER A 388 -39.65 14.93 -42.77
C SER A 388 -40.97 15.71 -42.95
N SER A 389 -41.26 16.72 -42.11
CA SER A 389 -42.53 17.47 -42.15
C SER A 389 -42.47 18.84 -42.83
N SER A 390 -41.32 19.27 -43.35
CA SER A 390 -41.12 20.60 -43.96
C SER A 390 -40.92 20.57 -45.48
N ALA A 391 -41.80 19.87 -46.21
CA ALA A 391 -41.86 20.00 -47.66
C ALA A 391 -43.31 20.07 -48.15
N SER A 392 -43.89 21.28 -48.15
CA SER A 392 -44.81 21.80 -49.19
C SER A 392 -45.71 22.90 -48.60
N ARG A 393 -45.36 24.17 -48.84
CA ARG A 393 -46.35 25.20 -49.23
C ARG A 393 -45.66 26.45 -49.77
N LYS A 394 -45.90 26.73 -51.05
CA LYS A 394 -45.45 27.91 -51.82
C LYS A 394 -45.99 29.23 -51.21
N PRO A 395 -45.29 30.37 -51.42
CA PRO A 395 -45.67 31.64 -50.82
C PRO A 395 -46.74 32.36 -51.67
N ARG A 396 -47.76 32.94 -51.02
CA ARG A 396 -48.68 33.92 -51.61
C ARG A 396 -48.44 35.29 -50.97
N LYS A 397 -48.26 36.31 -51.82
CA LYS A 397 -47.93 37.70 -51.47
C LYS A 397 -49.09 38.43 -50.76
N ASN A 398 -48.69 39.32 -49.84
CA ASN A 398 -49.23 40.62 -49.41
C ASN A 398 -50.75 40.82 -49.29
N HIS A 399 -51.20 41.25 -48.10
CA HIS A 399 -51.58 42.65 -47.86
C HIS A 399 -51.85 42.95 -46.38
N LEU A 400 -51.36 44.11 -45.93
CA LEU A 400 -51.71 44.76 -44.67
C LEU A 400 -53.21 45.09 -44.60
N ARG A 401 -53.82 44.95 -43.41
CA ARG A 401 -54.75 45.97 -42.89
C ARG A 401 -54.98 45.86 -41.38
N TYR A 402 -54.99 47.05 -40.77
CA TYR A 402 -55.34 47.41 -39.41
C TYR A 402 -56.70 46.85 -38.92
N GLY A 403 -56.83 46.62 -37.62
CA GLY A 403 -58.13 46.43 -36.98
C GLY A 403 -58.04 46.28 -35.46
N ARG A 404 -58.62 47.24 -34.74
CA ARG A 404 -58.71 47.37 -33.28
C ARG A 404 -59.73 46.40 -32.64
N SER A 405 -59.51 46.17 -31.35
CA SER A 405 -60.48 46.09 -30.23
C SER A 405 -61.28 44.82 -29.91
N SER A 406 -61.36 44.65 -28.58
CA SER A 406 -62.46 44.18 -27.71
C SER A 406 -62.62 42.69 -27.39
N ARG A 407 -62.35 42.40 -26.09
CA ARG A 407 -63.22 41.71 -25.11
C ARG A 407 -64.31 40.78 -25.68
N SER A 408 -64.31 39.52 -25.25
CA SER A 408 -65.22 39.01 -24.21
C SER A 408 -65.10 37.49 -24.04
N SER A 409 -65.07 37.08 -22.77
CA SER A 409 -65.59 35.86 -22.14
C SER A 409 -66.16 34.73 -23.01
N CYS A 410 -65.68 33.51 -22.77
CA CYS A 410 -66.44 32.42 -22.15
C CYS A 410 -65.47 31.40 -21.54
#